data_AF-A0A9D8EL52-F1
#
_entry.id   AF-A0A9D8EL52-F1
#
_cell.length_a   1.000
_cell.length_b   1.000
_cell.length_c   1.000
_cell.angle_alpha   90.00
_cell.angle_beta   90.00
_cell.angle_gamma   90.00
#
_symmetry.space_group_name_H-M   'P 1'
#
loop_
_entity.id
_entity.type
_entity.pdbx_description
1 polymer ?
#
loop_
_entity_poly.entity_id
_entity_poly.type
_entity_poly.pdbx_seq_one_letter_code
_entity_poly.pdbx_strand_id
1 'polypeptide(L)'
;KLFKAIPLGMVAGFLGGILGVGGGFLYVPLLVFFLDLPLKVAIGTSLMIILINSVPGVIGKVLSVEFNYIIALIIAVSSVAGARLGTFINHKVKPLIIRVIFIIMLLVIIGRVAVDLAGF
;
A
#
# COMPACT_ATOMS: atom_id res chain seq x y z
N LYS A 1 -7.59 -1.87 21.56
CA LYS A 1 -6.66 -1.45 20.48
C LYS A 1 -7.21 -1.79 19.09
N LEU A 2 -7.72 -3.00 18.85
CA LEU A 2 -8.34 -3.41 17.56
C LEU A 2 -9.55 -2.57 17.12
N PHE A 3 -10.41 -2.13 18.05
CA PHE A 3 -11.59 -1.31 17.73
C PHE A 3 -11.27 0.04 17.07
N LYS A 4 -10.07 0.61 17.30
CA LYS A 4 -9.62 1.85 16.63
C LYS A 4 -9.19 1.59 15.18
N ALA A 5 -8.83 0.35 14.84
CA ALA A 5 -8.34 -0.02 13.51
C ALA A 5 -9.47 -0.12 12.48
N ILE A 6 -10.71 -0.36 12.92
CA ILE A 6 -11.89 -0.52 12.04
C ILE A 6 -12.18 0.77 11.26
N PRO A 7 -12.42 1.92 11.89
CA PRO A 7 -12.69 3.16 11.15
C PRO A 7 -11.49 3.60 10.32
N LEU A 8 -10.28 3.42 10.84
CA LEU A 8 -9.03 3.76 10.15
C LEU A 8 -8.83 2.92 8.87
N GLY A 9 -9.07 1.62 8.97
CA GLY A 9 -9.00 0.68 7.85
C GLY A 9 -10.09 0.93 6.81
N MET A 10 -11.29 1.32 7.24
CA MET A 10 -12.37 1.72 6.32
C MET A 10 -12.01 2.99 5.54
N VAL A 11 -11.51 4.03 6.21
CA VAL A 11 -11.09 5.28 5.56
C VAL A 11 -9.91 5.04 4.63
N ALA A 12 -8.89 4.31 5.09
CA ALA A 12 -7.72 4.00 4.28
C ALA A 12 -8.07 3.12 3.07
N GLY A 13 -8.99 2.16 3.23
CA GLY A 13 -9.49 1.31 2.14
C GLY A 13 -10.33 2.10 1.13
N PHE A 14 -11.18 3.00 1.61
CA PHE A 14 -11.98 3.87 0.76
C PHE A 14 -11.09 4.82 -0.06
N LEU A 15 -10.16 5.52 0.59
CA LEU A 15 -9.19 6.40 -0.07
C LEU A 15 -8.27 5.61 -1.01
N GLY A 16 -7.76 4.47 -0.57
CA GLY A 16 -6.91 3.59 -1.40
C GLY A 16 -7.64 3.02 -2.61
N GLY A 17 -8.94 2.77 -2.49
CA GLY A 17 -9.83 2.33 -3.56
C GLY A 17 -10.10 3.44 -4.59
N ILE A 18 -10.43 4.65 -4.14
CA ILE A 18 -10.64 5.83 -5.01
C ILE A 18 -9.37 6.17 -5.78
N LEU A 19 -8.22 6.17 -5.10
CA LEU A 19 -6.93 6.49 -5.72
C LEU A 19 -6.44 5.38 -6.66
N GLY A 20 -6.99 4.17 -6.57
CA GLY A 20 -6.60 3.03 -7.39
C GLY A 20 -5.20 2.46 -7.11
N VAL A 21 -4.56 2.89 -6.01
CA VAL A 21 -3.16 2.52 -5.66
C VAL A 21 -3.11 1.27 -4.74
N GLY A 22 -4.25 0.72 -4.33
CA GLY A 22 -4.31 -0.47 -3.47
C GLY A 22 -3.96 -0.21 -1.99
N GLY A 23 -3.75 1.05 -1.58
CA GLY A 23 -3.65 1.47 -0.18
C GLY A 23 -2.38 1.02 0.57
N GLY A 24 -1.47 0.29 -0.05
CA GLY A 24 -0.30 -0.29 0.63
C GLY A 24 0.62 0.73 1.33
N PHE A 25 0.81 1.90 0.70
CA PHE A 25 1.57 3.00 1.30
C PHE A 25 0.86 3.67 2.49
N LEU A 26 -0.47 3.52 2.60
CA LEU A 26 -1.26 4.02 3.73
C LEU A 26 -1.29 3.02 4.88
N TYR A 27 -1.40 1.72 4.60
CA TYR A 27 -1.57 0.70 5.63
C TYR A 27 -0.35 0.55 6.53
N VAL A 28 0.88 0.59 5.99
CA VAL A 28 2.10 0.46 6.80
C VAL A 28 2.23 1.57 7.85
N PRO A 29 2.15 2.88 7.50
CA PRO A 29 2.17 3.94 8.51
C PRO A 29 0.97 3.88 9.45
N LEU A 30 -0.24 3.58 8.95
CA LEU A 30 -1.42 3.41 9.82
C LEU A 30 -1.14 2.37 10.93
N LEU A 31 -0.63 1.20 10.54
CA LEU A 31 -0.39 0.09 11.46
C LEU A 31 0.77 0.38 12.43
N VAL A 32 1.80 1.07 11.96
CA VAL A 32 2.95 1.43 12.81
C VAL A 32 2.60 2.55 13.79
N PHE A 33 1.98 3.64 13.34
CA PHE A 33 1.73 4.81 14.18
C PHE A 33 0.48 4.67 15.05
N PHE A 34 -0.58 4.02 14.58
CA PHE A 34 -1.85 3.95 15.32
C PHE A 34 -2.03 2.64 16.09
N LEU A 35 -1.39 1.55 15.66
CA LEU A 35 -1.46 0.25 16.34
C LEU A 35 -0.16 -0.12 17.08
N ASP A 36 0.88 0.72 17.00
CA ASP A 36 2.22 0.48 17.59
C ASP A 36 2.81 -0.88 17.18
N LEU A 37 2.49 -1.36 15.98
CA LEU A 37 2.97 -2.65 15.51
C LEU A 37 4.45 -2.55 15.10
N PRO A 38 5.26 -3.59 15.39
CA PRO A 38 6.62 -3.66 14.86
C PRO A 38 6.58 -3.58 13.33
N LEU A 39 7.46 -2.78 12.72
CA LEU A 39 7.50 -2.53 11.27
C LEU A 39 7.42 -3.82 10.45
N LYS A 40 8.10 -4.88 10.89
CA LYS A 40 8.11 -6.18 10.21
C LYS A 40 6.73 -6.86 10.20
N VAL A 41 5.97 -6.73 11.29
CA VAL A 41 4.60 -7.25 11.39
C VAL A 41 3.66 -6.39 10.56
N ALA A 42 3.77 -5.07 10.65
CA ALA A 42 2.95 -4.12 9.89
C ALA A 42 3.06 -4.33 8.37
N ILE A 43 4.27 -4.58 7.84
CA ILE A 43 4.49 -4.89 6.43
C ILE A 43 3.72 -6.17 6.04
N GLY A 44 3.86 -7.25 6.80
CA GLY A 44 3.15 -8.50 6.53
C GLY A 44 1.62 -8.35 6.57
N THR A 45 1.11 -7.66 7.59
CA THR A 45 -0.33 -7.39 7.73
C THR A 45 -0.86 -6.54 6.58
N SER A 46 -0.13 -5.49 6.17
CA SER A 46 -0.53 -4.65 5.02
C SER A 46 -0.63 -5.47 3.74
N LEU A 47 0.27 -6.43 3.52
CA LEU A 47 0.25 -7.28 2.34
C LEU A 47 -1.03 -8.12 2.30
N MET A 48 -1.44 -8.67 3.44
CA MET A 48 -2.68 -9.42 3.56
C MET A 48 -3.93 -8.55 3.33
N ILE A 49 -3.93 -7.32 3.84
CA ILE A 49 -5.01 -6.35 3.59
C ILE A 49 -5.10 -6.01 2.10
N ILE A 50 -3.97 -5.77 1.43
CA ILE A 50 -3.93 -5.47 -0.01
C ILE A 50 -4.43 -6.66 -0.83
N LEU A 51 -4.04 -7.89 -0.47
CA LEU A 51 -4.51 -9.11 -1.14
C LEU A 51 -6.03 -9.22 -1.09
N ILE A 52 -6.63 -9.01 0.08
CA ILE A 52 -8.09 -9.08 0.25
C ILE A 52 -8.78 -7.96 -0.53
N ASN A 53 -8.27 -6.72 -0.47
CA ASN A 53 -8.86 -5.58 -1.19
C ASN A 53 -8.70 -5.64 -2.71
N SER A 54 -7.69 -6.37 -3.21
CA SER A 54 -7.46 -6.50 -4.65
C SER A 54 -8.58 -7.29 -5.34
N VAL A 55 -9.23 -8.24 -4.64
CA VAL A 55 -10.31 -9.06 -5.20
C VAL A 55 -11.50 -8.22 -5.66
N PRO A 56 -12.17 -7.42 -4.79
CA PRO A 56 -13.26 -6.54 -5.23
C PRO A 56 -12.77 -5.45 -6.20
N GLY A 57 -11.51 -5.00 -6.11
CA GLY A 57 -10.94 -4.04 -7.06
C GLY A 57 -10.86 -4.57 -8.50
N VAL A 58 -10.43 -5.83 -8.67
CA VAL A 58 -10.41 -6.50 -9.98
C VAL A 58 -11.83 -6.77 -10.47
N ILE A 59 -12.71 -7.28 -9.60
CA ILE A 59 -14.11 -7.54 -9.95
C ILE A 59 -14.80 -6.26 -10.44
N GLY A 60 -14.65 -5.15 -9.72
CA GLY A 60 -15.21 -3.86 -10.13
C GLY A 60 -14.68 -3.39 -11.49
N LYS A 61 -13.39 -3.61 -11.76
CA LYS A 61 -12.75 -3.23 -13.04
C LYS A 61 -13.24 -4.08 -14.21
N VAL A 62 -13.45 -5.38 -14.00
CA VAL A 62 -13.98 -6.30 -15.02
C VAL A 62 -15.45 -6.01 -15.31
N LEU A 63 -16.22 -5.57 -14.31
CA LEU A 63 -17.65 -5.29 -14.46
C LEU A 63 -17.96 -3.90 -15.03
N SER A 64 -17.06 -2.92 -14.91
CA SER A 64 -17.39 -1.50 -15.18
C SER A 64 -16.92 -0.96 -16.56
N VAL A 65 -16.01 -1.62 -17.29
CA VAL A 65 -15.41 -1.10 -18.55
C VAL A 65 -14.96 -2.27 -19.46
N GLU A 66 -14.72 -1.99 -20.76
CA GLU A 66 -13.91 -2.85 -21.65
C GLU A 66 -12.58 -3.25 -20.98
N PHE A 67 -12.57 -4.45 -20.41
CA PHE A 67 -11.40 -4.97 -19.72
C PHE A 67 -10.44 -5.57 -20.74
N ASN A 68 -9.36 -4.86 -21.03
CA ASN A 68 -8.31 -5.40 -21.90
C ASN A 68 -7.47 -6.44 -21.15
N TYR A 69 -7.80 -7.71 -21.36
CA TYR A 69 -7.12 -8.85 -20.75
C TYR A 69 -5.61 -8.91 -21.06
N ILE A 70 -5.17 -8.42 -22.22
CA ILE A 70 -3.77 -8.42 -22.62
C ILE A 70 -2.98 -7.46 -21.73
N ILE A 71 -3.49 -6.23 -21.56
CA ILE A 71 -2.86 -5.22 -20.70
C ILE A 71 -2.87 -5.70 -19.25
N ALA A 72 -3.97 -6.27 -18.78
CA ALA A 72 -4.07 -6.83 -17.44
C ALA A 72 -3.03 -7.93 -17.20
N LEU A 73 -2.82 -8.84 -18.16
CA LEU A 73 -1.83 -9.90 -18.07
C LEU A 73 -0.39 -9.35 -18.05
N ILE A 74 -0.08 -8.37 -18.91
CA ILE A 74 1.23 -7.72 -18.93
C ILE A 74 1.52 -7.05 -17.58
N ILE A 75 0.55 -6.32 -17.03
CA ILE A 75 0.68 -5.67 -15.72
C ILE A 75 0.84 -6.72 -14.62
N ALA A 76 0.08 -7.81 -14.65
CA ALA A 76 0.18 -8.88 -13.66
C ALA A 76 1.57 -9.54 -13.66
N VAL A 77 2.06 -9.93 -14.85
CA VAL A 77 3.38 -10.58 -15.00
C VAL A 77 4.51 -9.64 -14.59
N SER A 78 4.49 -8.39 -15.07
CA SER A 78 5.49 -7.39 -14.70
C SER A 78 5.46 -7.06 -13.21
N SER A 79 4.29 -7.00 -12.58
CA SER A 79 4.13 -6.79 -11.13
C SER A 79 4.71 -7.95 -10.32
N VAL A 80 4.46 -9.20 -10.74
CA VAL A 80 5.02 -10.38 -10.07
C VAL A 80 6.54 -10.43 -10.21
N ALA A 81 7.06 -10.16 -11.41
CA ALA A 81 8.50 -10.11 -11.66
C ALA A 81 9.17 -8.98 -10.85
N GLY A 82 8.57 -7.78 -10.85
CA GLY A 82 9.04 -6.65 -10.06
C GLY A 82 9.00 -6.91 -8.56
N ALA A 83 7.94 -7.53 -8.05
CA ALA A 83 7.83 -7.90 -6.64
C ALA A 83 8.90 -8.92 -6.23
N ARG A 84 9.16 -9.95 -7.06
CA ARG A 84 10.23 -10.93 -6.85
C ARG A 84 11.61 -10.29 -6.85
N LEU A 85 11.89 -9.39 -7.79
CA LEU A 85 13.14 -8.65 -7.82
C LEU A 85 13.29 -7.74 -6.60
N GLY A 86 12.21 -7.06 -6.20
CA GLY A 86 12.18 -6.21 -5.01
C GLY A 86 12.49 -6.99 -3.73
N THR A 87 11.91 -8.18 -3.54
CA THR A 87 12.20 -9.02 -2.36
C THR A 87 13.61 -9.59 -2.36
N PHE A 88 14.15 -9.92 -3.54
CA PHE A 88 15.54 -10.35 -3.69
C PHE A 88 16.53 -9.24 -3.31
N ILE A 89 16.29 -8.01 -3.78
CA ILE A 89 17.10 -6.85 -3.42
C ILE A 89 16.94 -6.57 -1.91
N ASN A 90 15.73 -6.65 -1.37
CA ASN A 90 15.46 -6.41 0.05
C ASN A 90 16.30 -7.32 0.97
N HIS A 91 16.49 -8.60 0.60
CA HIS A 91 17.35 -9.53 1.34
C HIS A 91 18.84 -9.15 1.35
N LYS A 92 19.32 -8.43 0.33
CA LYS A 92 20.73 -7.99 0.24
C LYS A 92 20.98 -6.63 0.90
N VAL A 93 19.92 -5.88 1.20
CA VAL A 93 20.02 -4.53 1.75
C VAL A 93 19.94 -4.58 3.28
N LYS A 94 20.80 -3.80 3.95
CA LYS A 94 20.78 -3.71 5.42
C LYS A 94 19.42 -3.19 5.91
N PRO A 95 18.83 -3.75 6.98
CA PRO A 95 17.52 -3.31 7.51
C PRO A 95 17.46 -1.81 7.83
N LEU A 96 18.59 -1.22 8.21
CA LEU A 96 18.72 0.22 8.47
C LEU A 96 18.41 1.06 7.22
N ILE A 97 18.87 0.63 6.04
CA ILE A 97 18.66 1.35 4.78
C ILE A 97 17.18 1.30 4.40
N ILE A 98 16.54 0.14 4.51
CA ILE A 98 15.10 -0.01 4.27
C ILE A 98 14.29 0.89 5.21
N ARG A 99 14.69 0.96 6.49
CA ARG A 99 14.06 1.83 7.48
C ARG A 99 14.21 3.30 7.14
N VAL A 100 15.40 3.73 6.70
CA VAL A 100 15.66 5.12 6.29
C VAL A 100 14.85 5.47 5.04
N ILE A 101 14.82 4.61 4.03
CA ILE A 101 14.00 4.82 2.82
C ILE A 101 12.52 4.97 3.19
N PHE A 102 12.02 4.12 4.09
CA PHE A 102 10.64 4.21 4.58
C PHE A 102 10.37 5.53 5.31
N ILE A 103 11.28 5.98 6.17
CA ILE A 103 11.16 7.27 6.87
C ILE A 103 11.15 8.44 5.87
N ILE A 104 12.02 8.43 4.86
CA ILE A 104 12.05 9.46 3.81
C ILE A 104 10.72 9.47 3.05
N MET A 105 10.22 8.31 2.64
CA MET A 105 8.93 8.19 1.97
C MET A 105 7.79 8.78 2.81
N LEU A 106 7.77 8.49 4.12
CA LEU A 106 6.77 9.05 5.02
C LEU A 106 6.89 10.57 5.17
N LEU A 107 8.11 11.11 5.29
CA LEU A 107 8.34 12.55 5.33
C LEU A 107 7.83 13.24 4.06
N VAL A 108 8.06 12.63 2.89
CA VAL A 108 7.54 13.14 1.61
C VAL A 108 6.00 13.14 1.60
N ILE A 109 5.36 12.06 2.05
CA ILE A 109 3.89 11.98 2.13
C ILE A 109 3.34 13.04 3.06
N ILE A 110 3.92 13.18 4.25
CA ILE A 110 3.52 14.20 5.24
C ILE A 110 3.69 15.59 4.65
N GLY A 111 4.82 15.87 3.97
CA GLY A 111 5.07 17.13 3.30
C GLY A 111 4.03 17.44 2.22
N ARG A 112 3.72 16.47 1.35
CA ARG A 112 2.68 16.59 0.32
C ARG A 112 1.31 16.91 0.91
N VAL A 113 0.91 16.16 1.94
CA VAL A 113 -0.37 16.36 2.62
C VAL A 113 -0.42 17.71 3.34
N ALA A 114 0.69 18.15 3.94
CA ALA A 114 0.78 19.47 4.57
C ALA A 114 0.66 20.61 3.55
N VAL A 115 1.23 20.44 2.35
CA VAL A 115 1.05 21.40 1.24
C VAL A 115 -0.41 21.41 0.76
N ASP A 116 -1.00 20.24 0.52
CA ASP A 116 -2.40 20.12 0.10
C ASP A 116 -3.36 20.72 1.17
N LEU A 117 -3.04 20.60 2.47
CA LEU A 117 -3.80 21.20 3.57
C LEU A 117 -3.55 22.71 3.76
N ALA A 118 -2.37 23.19 3.38
CA ALA A 118 -2.02 24.61 3.45
C ALA A 118 -2.65 25.43 2.30
N GLY A 119 -3.34 24.78 1.36
CA GLY A 119 -4.15 25.44 0.33
C GLY A 119 -3.36 25.98 -0.87
N PHE A 120 -2.29 25.30 -1.28
CA PHE A 120 -1.62 25.52 -2.58
C PHE A 120 -1.95 24.42 -3.58
#